data_AF-A0A915L690-F1
#
_entry.id   AF-A0A915L690-F1
#
_cell.length_a   1.000
_cell.length_b   1.000
_cell.length_c   1.000
_cell.angle_alpha   90.00
_cell.angle_beta   90.00
_cell.angle_gamma   90.00
#
_symmetry.space_group_name_H-M   'P 1'
#
loop_
_entity.id
_entity.type
_entity.pdbx_description
1 polymer ?
#
loop_
_entity_poly.entity_id
_entity_poly.type
_entity_poly.pdbx_seq_one_letter_code
_entity_poly.pdbx_strand_id
1 'polypeptide(L)'
;MNSKSIKFQPQTVMLENFGVLSGEYNNLMQILHSCRMPLKNFVLMPCRLSMEADSRLENLTERRIRAWSHAIVPDHLRTKVDDRVLVESRPVVDNPTVRTPTSAENLQKLINQLNKACQNASELLLNASKDEIDVEDRGSPTTLNFWGVPEEKFDFLTKKP
;
A
#
# COMPACT_ATOMS: atom_id res chain seq x y z
N MET A 1 3.23 -33.05 20.87
CA MET A 1 2.69 -32.29 19.72
C MET A 1 1.68 -31.28 20.26
N ASN A 2 2.12 -30.05 20.56
CA ASN A 2 1.23 -29.01 21.04
C ASN A 2 0.74 -28.21 19.83
N SER A 3 -0.42 -28.60 19.28
CA SER A 3 -1.10 -27.77 18.30
C SER A 3 -1.61 -26.51 19.02
N LYS A 4 -0.92 -25.39 18.81
CA LYS A 4 -1.45 -24.08 19.21
C LYS A 4 -2.74 -23.88 18.42
N SER A 5 -3.89 -23.96 19.10
CA SER A 5 -5.18 -23.61 18.53
C SER A 5 -5.10 -22.17 18.04
N ILE A 6 -5.07 -21.99 16.72
CA ILE A 6 -5.07 -20.66 16.09
C ILE A 6 -6.46 -20.10 16.32
N LYS A 7 -6.60 -19.28 17.36
CA LYS A 7 -7.84 -18.52 17.60
C LYS A 7 -7.95 -17.46 16.52
N PHE A 8 -8.85 -17.69 15.56
CA PHE A 8 -9.16 -16.72 14.52
C PHE A 8 -9.75 -15.47 15.19
N GLN A 9 -9.11 -14.32 14.96
CA GLN A 9 -9.59 -13.04 15.50
C GLN A 9 -10.86 -12.60 14.76
N PRO A 10 -11.75 -11.83 15.40
CA PRO A 10 -12.90 -11.26 14.71
C PRO A 10 -12.45 -10.36 13.56
N GLN A 11 -13.21 -10.38 12.46
CA GLN A 11 -12.87 -9.68 11.21
C GLN A 11 -12.68 -8.16 11.41
N THR A 12 -13.39 -7.56 12.37
CA THR A 12 -13.27 -6.15 12.74
C THR A 12 -11.88 -5.79 13.25
N VAL A 13 -11.34 -6.59 14.17
CA VAL A 13 -10.00 -6.38 14.75
C VAL A 13 -8.91 -6.60 13.70
N MET A 14 -9.11 -7.52 12.75
CA MET A 14 -8.21 -7.70 11.62
C MET A 14 -8.17 -6.45 10.73
N LEU A 15 -9.34 -5.84 10.48
CA LEU A 15 -9.46 -4.65 9.65
C LEU A 15 -8.82 -3.42 10.32
N GLU A 16 -9.00 -3.26 11.63
CA GLU A 16 -8.36 -2.20 12.42
C GLU A 16 -6.83 -2.33 12.36
N ASN A 17 -6.30 -3.53 12.60
CA ASN A 17 -4.86 -3.78 12.50
C ASN A 17 -4.32 -3.51 11.09
N PHE A 18 -5.07 -3.88 10.05
CA PHE A 18 -4.71 -3.59 8.67
C PHE A 18 -4.69 -2.08 8.40
N GLY A 19 -5.68 -1.34 8.94
CA GLY A 19 -5.72 0.12 8.88
C GLY A 19 -4.46 0.74 9.47
N VAL A 20 -4.07 0.34 10.68
CA VAL A 20 -2.84 0.82 11.33
C VAL A 20 -1.59 0.49 10.50
N LEU A 21 -1.45 -0.76 10.07
CA LEU A 21 -0.31 -1.20 9.25
C LEU A 21 -0.22 -0.40 7.93
N SER A 22 -1.35 -0.13 7.30
CA SER A 22 -1.40 0.65 6.06
C SER A 22 -0.97 2.11 6.28
N GLY A 23 -1.36 2.71 7.42
CA GLY A 23 -0.95 4.05 7.79
C GLY A 23 0.56 4.15 8.03
N GLU A 24 1.10 3.26 8.85
CA GLU A 24 2.55 3.20 9.15
C GLU A 24 3.38 2.91 7.89
N TYR A 25 2.91 2.02 7.03
CA TYR A 25 3.56 1.73 5.75
C TYR A 25 3.63 2.96 4.85
N ASN A 26 2.53 3.71 4.73
CA ASN A 26 2.49 4.93 3.93
C ASN A 26 3.43 6.00 4.51
N ASN A 27 3.50 6.13 5.83
CA ASN A 27 4.43 7.03 6.51
C ASN A 27 5.89 6.67 6.18
N LEU A 28 6.26 5.40 6.31
CA LEU A 28 7.58 4.92 5.95
C LEU A 28 7.92 5.19 4.48
N MET A 29 6.95 4.99 3.57
CA MET A 29 7.14 5.27 2.15
C MET A 29 7.37 6.76 1.87
N GLN A 30 6.66 7.65 2.57
CA GLN A 30 6.89 9.10 2.46
C GLN A 30 8.28 9.50 2.98
N ILE A 31 8.74 8.91 4.08
CA ILE A 31 10.09 9.13 4.60
C ILE A 31 11.15 8.67 3.58
N LEU A 32 10.95 7.50 2.96
CA LEU A 32 11.85 7.00 1.92
C LEU A 32 11.87 7.89 0.69
N HIS A 33 10.72 8.43 0.26
CA HIS A 33 10.64 9.35 -0.88
C HIS A 33 11.21 10.74 -0.59
N SER A 34 11.06 11.24 0.64
CA SER A 34 11.61 12.54 1.06
C SER A 34 13.09 12.48 1.42
N CYS A 35 13.69 11.29 1.50
CA CYS A 35 15.10 11.12 1.78
C CYS A 35 15.95 11.82 0.72
N ARG A 36 16.60 12.91 1.13
CA ARG A 36 17.43 13.76 0.26
C ARG A 36 18.64 13.01 -0.33
N MET A 37 19.03 11.89 0.27
CA MET A 37 20.13 11.05 -0.21
C MET A 37 19.62 10.07 -1.26
N PRO A 38 20.22 10.00 -2.46
CA PRO A 38 19.85 9.00 -3.46
C PRO A 38 20.35 7.62 -3.00
N LEU A 39 19.61 6.97 -2.09
CA LEU A 39 19.93 5.63 -1.56
C LEU A 39 20.15 4.59 -2.68
N LYS A 40 19.54 4.82 -3.84
CA LYS A 40 19.68 3.98 -5.05
C LYS A 40 21.11 3.94 -5.61
N ASN A 41 21.95 4.93 -5.30
CA ASN A 41 23.29 5.06 -5.86
C ASN A 41 24.39 4.54 -4.92
N PHE A 42 24.04 4.14 -3.69
CA PHE A 42 25.01 3.68 -2.70
C PHE A 42 24.91 2.16 -2.51
N VAL A 43 26.06 1.52 -2.44
CA VAL A 43 26.17 0.11 -2.08
C VAL A 43 26.52 0.02 -0.61
N LEU A 44 25.68 -0.69 0.16
CA LEU A 44 25.98 -1.03 1.55
C LEU A 44 26.96 -2.21 1.57
N MET A 45 28.14 -1.97 2.13
CA MET A 45 29.16 -3.00 2.35
C MET A 45 29.45 -3.12 3.86
N PRO A 46 29.44 -4.33 4.43
CA PRO A 46 29.94 -4.55 5.78
C PRO A 46 31.41 -4.15 5.91
N CYS A 47 31.74 -3.19 6.76
CA CYS A 47 33.13 -2.77 6.99
C CYS A 47 33.90 -3.75 7.89
N ARG A 48 33.23 -4.39 8.86
CA ARG A 48 33.86 -5.32 9.81
C ARG A 48 32.90 -6.47 10.08
N LEU A 49 33.44 -7.68 10.00
CA LEU A 49 32.75 -8.92 10.31
C LEU A 49 33.44 -9.57 11.50
N SER A 50 32.67 -9.97 12.51
CA SER A 50 33.17 -10.65 13.70
C SER A 50 32.18 -11.70 14.17
N MET A 51 32.70 -12.80 14.71
CA MET A 51 31.89 -13.81 15.40
C MET A 51 31.75 -13.50 16.91
N GLU A 52 32.50 -12.51 17.41
CA GLU A 52 32.41 -12.06 18.80
C GLU A 52 31.11 -11.29 19.04
N ALA A 53 30.52 -11.50 20.22
CA ALA A 53 29.32 -10.80 20.61
C ALA A 53 29.61 -9.31 20.78
N ASP A 54 28.85 -8.48 20.05
CA ASP A 54 28.92 -7.03 20.17
C ASP A 54 27.74 -6.54 21.02
N SER A 55 28.02 -6.17 22.27
CA SER A 55 27.02 -5.69 23.22
C SER A 55 26.32 -4.42 22.76
N ARG A 56 26.99 -3.56 21.97
CA ARG A 56 26.39 -2.35 21.41
C ARG A 56 25.38 -2.70 20.33
N LEU A 57 25.74 -3.61 19.43
CA LEU A 57 24.85 -4.08 18.37
C LEU A 57 23.64 -4.81 18.96
N GLU A 58 23.88 -5.64 19.98
CA GLU A 58 22.84 -6.38 20.66
C GLU A 58 21.83 -5.43 21.33
N ASN A 59 22.29 -4.38 21.99
CA ASN A 59 21.41 -3.38 22.59
C ASN A 59 20.62 -2.58 21.54
N LEU A 60 21.26 -2.14 20.45
CA LEU A 60 20.60 -1.37 19.39
C LEU A 60 19.54 -2.16 18.63
N THR A 61 19.73 -3.46 18.50
CA THR A 61 18.80 -4.34 17.78
C THR A 61 17.80 -5.02 18.69
N GLU A 62 17.72 -4.64 19.97
CA GLU A 62 16.86 -5.26 20.98
C GLU A 62 17.09 -6.78 21.06
N ARG A 63 18.36 -7.18 21.06
CA ARG A 63 18.84 -8.56 21.10
C ARG A 63 18.48 -9.42 19.89
N ARG A 64 18.06 -8.81 18.77
CA ARG A 64 17.81 -9.55 17.51
C ARG A 64 19.10 -10.01 16.85
N ILE A 65 20.20 -9.25 17.00
CA ILE A 65 21.48 -9.56 16.37
C ILE A 65 22.60 -9.49 17.42
N ARG A 66 23.23 -10.64 17.70
CA ARG A 66 24.31 -10.75 18.69
C ARG A 66 25.70 -10.40 18.12
N ALA A 67 25.94 -10.71 16.85
CA ALA A 67 27.21 -10.48 16.18
C ALA A 67 27.01 -10.34 14.68
N TRP A 68 27.70 -9.39 14.05
CA TRP A 68 27.66 -9.19 12.60
C TRP A 68 28.65 -10.14 11.91
N SER A 69 28.20 -11.36 11.60
CA SER A 69 29.03 -12.46 11.10
C SER A 69 28.76 -12.81 9.64
N HIS A 70 29.71 -13.51 9.00
CA HIS A 70 29.59 -14.01 7.63
C HIS A 70 28.36 -14.90 7.39
N ALA A 71 27.80 -15.50 8.45
CA ALA A 71 26.62 -16.36 8.34
C ALA A 71 25.31 -15.56 8.20
N ILE A 72 25.21 -14.39 8.84
CA ILE A 72 23.94 -13.63 8.91
C ILE A 72 23.86 -12.48 7.91
N VAL A 73 25.01 -11.94 7.52
CA VAL A 73 25.11 -10.77 6.64
C VAL A 73 24.39 -10.97 5.30
N PRO A 74 24.52 -12.13 4.62
CA PRO A 74 23.85 -12.33 3.33
C PRO A 74 22.33 -12.19 3.43
N ASP A 75 21.74 -12.67 4.53
CA ASP A 75 20.29 -12.64 4.73
C ASP A 75 19.79 -11.22 5.04
N HIS A 76 20.54 -10.47 5.86
CA HIS A 76 20.17 -9.09 6.21
C HIS A 76 20.41 -8.07 5.10
N LEU A 77 21.35 -8.34 4.18
CA LEU A 77 21.63 -7.50 3.01
C LEU A 77 20.97 -8.03 1.73
N ARG A 78 20.09 -9.03 1.83
CA ARG A 78 19.43 -9.63 0.67
C ARG A 78 18.55 -8.59 -0.04
N THR A 79 18.91 -8.25 -1.27
CA THR A 79 18.10 -7.42 -2.18
C THR A 79 17.28 -8.25 -3.16
N LYS A 80 17.50 -9.57 -3.22
CA LYS A 80 16.73 -10.48 -4.06
C LYS A 80 15.31 -10.59 -3.50
N VAL A 81 14.34 -10.10 -4.29
CA VAL A 81 12.90 -10.23 -4.05
C VAL A 81 12.52 -11.68 -3.76
N ASP A 82 11.52 -11.88 -2.91
CA ASP A 82 10.96 -13.21 -2.63
C ASP A 82 10.50 -13.88 -3.93
N ASP A 83 10.78 -15.17 -4.07
CA ASP A 83 10.47 -15.93 -5.28
C ASP A 83 8.95 -15.96 -5.54
N ARG A 84 8.11 -15.91 -4.49
CA ARG A 84 6.64 -15.83 -4.65
C ARG A 84 6.20 -14.54 -5.35
N VAL A 85 6.71 -13.41 -4.87
CA VAL A 85 6.41 -12.08 -5.42
C VAL A 85 6.94 -11.99 -6.86
N LEU A 86 8.11 -12.56 -7.13
CA LEU A 86 8.66 -12.62 -8.48
C LEU A 86 7.74 -13.37 -9.45
N VAL A 87 7.20 -14.53 -9.03
CA VAL A 87 6.26 -15.32 -9.85
C VAL A 87 4.95 -14.57 -10.08
N GLU A 88 4.40 -13.92 -9.05
CA GLU A 88 3.17 -13.11 -9.17
C GLU A 88 3.36 -11.90 -10.10
N SER A 89 4.57 -11.32 -10.13
CA SER A 89 4.88 -10.17 -11.00
C SER A 89 5.15 -10.54 -12.46
N ARG A 90 5.61 -11.77 -12.74
CA ARG A 90 5.91 -12.26 -14.10
C ARG A 90 4.79 -12.05 -15.13
N PRO A 91 3.51 -12.43 -14.88
CA PRO A 91 2.47 -12.26 -15.89
C PRO A 91 2.23 -10.81 -16.30
N VAL A 92 2.51 -9.84 -15.42
CA VAL A 92 2.43 -8.41 -15.74
C VAL A 92 3.58 -7.98 -16.65
N VAL A 93 4.80 -8.44 -16.34
CA VAL A 93 6.02 -8.10 -17.10
C VAL A 93 6.06 -8.79 -18.46
N ASP A 94 5.61 -10.05 -18.52
CA ASP A 94 5.64 -10.88 -19.72
C ASP A 94 4.43 -10.63 -20.65
N ASN A 95 3.48 -9.79 -20.23
CA ASN A 95 2.29 -9.50 -21.03
C ASN A 95 2.66 -8.82 -22.36
N PRO A 96 2.32 -9.42 -23.52
CA PRO A 96 2.70 -8.89 -24.83
C PRO A 96 2.09 -7.50 -25.13
N THR A 97 0.99 -7.12 -24.46
CA THR A 97 0.39 -5.78 -24.62
C THR A 97 1.28 -4.67 -24.04
N VAL A 98 1.96 -4.95 -22.93
CA VAL A 98 2.94 -4.05 -22.28
C VAL A 98 4.23 -3.94 -23.10
N ARG A 99 4.55 -4.97 -23.89
CA ARG A 99 5.76 -5.03 -24.74
C ARG A 99 5.56 -4.47 -26.14
N THR A 100 4.39 -3.89 -26.44
CA THR A 100 4.18 -3.24 -27.74
C THR A 100 5.24 -2.15 -27.94
N PRO A 101 5.89 -2.07 -29.12
CA PRO A 101 6.93 -1.07 -29.40
C PRO A 101 6.28 0.29 -29.67
N THR A 102 5.53 0.79 -28.69
CA THR A 102 5.01 2.15 -28.71
C THR A 102 6.15 3.04 -28.20
N SER A 103 6.50 4.10 -28.95
CA SER A 103 7.54 5.05 -28.53
C SER A 103 7.33 5.44 -27.05
N ALA A 104 8.39 5.36 -26.24
CA ALA A 104 8.33 5.63 -24.80
C ALA A 104 7.71 7.02 -24.49
N GLU A 105 7.89 7.98 -25.39
CA GLU A 105 7.28 9.31 -25.30
C GLU A 105 5.75 9.29 -25.40
N ASN A 106 5.18 8.44 -26.27
CA ASN A 106 3.73 8.31 -26.42
C ASN A 106 3.11 7.64 -25.19
N LEU A 107 3.80 6.65 -24.62
CA LEU A 107 3.36 6.01 -23.37
C LEU A 107 3.38 7.00 -22.20
N GLN A 108 4.43 7.83 -22.08
CA GLN A 108 4.49 8.88 -21.05
C GLN A 108 3.37 9.92 -21.20
N LYS A 109 3.04 10.32 -22.45
CA LYS A 109 1.90 11.21 -22.70
C LYS A 109 0.58 10.60 -22.24
N LEU A 110 0.34 9.33 -22.56
CA LEU A 110 -0.87 8.60 -22.14
C LEU A 110 -0.96 8.49 -20.61
N ILE A 111 0.15 8.17 -19.94
CA ILE A 111 0.22 8.13 -18.47
C ILE A 111 -0.14 9.49 -17.87
N ASN A 112 0.43 10.58 -18.40
CA ASN A 112 0.15 11.92 -17.91
C ASN A 112 -1.30 12.35 -18.12
N GLN A 113 -1.89 12.00 -19.28
CA GLN A 113 -3.30 12.26 -19.56
C GLN A 113 -4.21 11.50 -18.59
N LEU A 114 -3.92 10.23 -18.35
CA LEU A 114 -4.69 9.40 -17.42
C LEU A 114 -4.58 9.93 -15.98
N ASN A 115 -3.36 10.24 -15.51
CA ASN A 115 -3.14 10.80 -14.19
C ASN A 115 -3.92 12.11 -14.01
N LYS A 116 -3.96 12.97 -15.03
CA LYS A 116 -4.75 14.21 -15.02
C LYS A 116 -6.26 13.94 -14.95
N ALA A 117 -6.75 12.96 -15.69
CA ALA A 117 -8.16 12.58 -15.63
C ALA A 117 -8.55 12.05 -14.23
N CYS A 118 -7.70 11.21 -13.62
CA CYS A 118 -7.89 10.73 -12.26
C CYS A 118 -7.86 11.87 -11.23
N GLN A 119 -6.94 12.83 -11.37
CA GLN A 119 -6.88 13.99 -10.50
C GLN A 119 -8.15 14.84 -10.59
N ASN A 120 -8.62 15.12 -11.80
CA ASN A 120 -9.86 15.85 -12.02
C ASN A 120 -11.07 15.13 -11.40
N ALA A 121 -11.15 13.80 -11.55
CA ALA A 121 -12.22 13.00 -10.96
C ALA A 121 -12.17 13.04 -9.42
N SER A 122 -10.97 12.96 -8.84
CA SER A 122 -10.79 13.10 -7.40
C SER A 122 -11.23 14.48 -6.91
N GLU A 123 -10.90 15.56 -7.62
CA GLU A 123 -11.31 16.91 -7.28
C GLU A 123 -12.83 17.08 -7.34
N LEU A 124 -13.49 16.54 -8.37
CA LEU A 124 -14.95 16.56 -8.48
C LEU A 124 -15.61 15.84 -7.30
N LEU A 125 -15.11 14.67 -6.92
CA LEU A 125 -15.63 13.93 -5.75
C LEU A 125 -15.41 14.69 -4.44
N LEU A 126 -14.25 15.33 -4.29
CA LEU A 126 -13.93 16.12 -3.09
C LEU A 126 -14.79 17.39 -2.99
N ASN A 127 -15.14 18.00 -4.13
CA ASN A 127 -16.03 19.15 -4.17
C ASN A 127 -17.48 18.71 -3.93
N ALA A 128 -17.95 17.62 -4.55
CA ALA A 128 -19.28 17.09 -4.33
C ALA A 128 -19.52 16.67 -2.87
N SER A 129 -18.54 16.03 -2.24
CA SER A 129 -18.62 15.66 -0.81
C SER A 129 -18.59 16.86 0.13
N LYS A 130 -17.98 17.98 -0.24
CA LYS A 130 -18.07 19.23 0.53
C LYS A 130 -19.44 19.89 0.40
N ASP A 131 -19.98 19.94 -0.82
CA ASP A 131 -21.28 20.53 -1.09
C ASP A 131 -22.42 19.78 -0.37
N GLU A 132 -22.32 18.45 -0.21
CA GLU A 132 -23.29 17.66 0.58
C GLU A 132 -23.21 17.95 2.08
N ILE A 133 -22.00 18.14 2.64
CA ILE A 133 -21.81 18.47 4.06
C ILE A 133 -22.36 19.87 4.40
N ASP A 134 -22.25 20.83 3.47
CA ASP A 134 -22.81 22.18 3.65
C ASP A 134 -24.35 22.23 3.54
N VAL A 135 -24.98 21.22 2.93
CA VAL A 135 -26.44 21.12 2.80
C VAL A 135 -27.10 20.52 4.04
N GLU A 136 -26.41 19.65 4.80
CA GLU A 136 -26.92 19.09 6.06
C GLU A 136 -27.08 20.14 7.19
N ASP A 137 -26.42 21.30 7.10
CA ASP A 137 -26.64 22.43 8.03
C ASP A 137 -27.95 23.19 7.76
N ARG A 138 -28.66 22.88 6.66
CA ARG A 138 -29.92 23.53 6.27
C ARG A 138 -30.97 22.58 5.70
N GLY A 139 -31.41 21.58 6.45
CA GLY A 139 -32.67 20.91 6.09
C GLY A 139 -32.92 19.57 6.76
N SER A 140 -34.16 19.36 7.19
CA SER A 140 -34.70 18.16 7.82
C SER A 140 -34.36 16.82 7.13
N PRO A 141 -34.27 15.71 7.88
CA PRO A 141 -33.75 14.43 7.39
C PRO A 141 -34.71 13.80 6.38
N THR A 142 -34.30 13.78 5.11
CA THR A 142 -34.87 12.85 4.12
C THR A 142 -34.17 11.52 4.32
N THR A 143 -34.92 10.44 4.55
CA THR A 143 -34.35 9.09 4.72
C THR A 143 -33.72 8.64 3.40
N LEU A 144 -32.39 8.73 3.33
CA LEU A 144 -31.58 8.24 2.22
C LEU A 144 -31.14 6.80 2.50
N ASN A 145 -31.10 6.00 1.45
CA ASN A 145 -30.64 4.62 1.53
C ASN A 145 -29.10 4.59 1.64
N PHE A 146 -28.53 3.42 1.92
CA PHE A 146 -27.06 3.21 1.99
C PHE A 146 -26.27 3.71 0.76
N TRP A 147 -26.94 3.86 -0.40
CA TRP A 147 -26.37 4.38 -1.65
C TRP A 147 -26.65 5.87 -1.91
N GLY A 148 -27.17 6.61 -0.93
CA GLY A 148 -27.47 8.05 -1.08
C GLY A 148 -28.66 8.36 -2.01
N VAL A 149 -29.50 7.37 -2.30
CA VAL A 149 -30.67 7.52 -3.18
C VAL A 149 -31.94 7.66 -2.33
N PRO A 150 -32.86 8.60 -2.63
CA PRO A 150 -34.17 8.68 -1.98
C PRO A 150 -35.00 7.41 -2.23
N GLU A 151 -35.57 6.86 -1.16
CA GLU A 151 -36.28 5.57 -1.16
C GLU A 151 -37.47 5.52 -2.13
N GLU A 152 -38.09 6.68 -2.43
CA GLU A 152 -39.22 6.83 -3.35
C GLU A 152 -38.91 6.48 -4.82
N LYS A 153 -37.63 6.42 -5.23
CA LYS A 153 -37.26 6.12 -6.63
C LYS A 153 -37.16 4.63 -6.97
N PHE A 154 -37.30 3.73 -5.99
CA PHE A 154 -37.24 2.28 -6.23
C PHE A 154 -38.59 1.64 -6.63
N ASP A 155 -39.70 2.38 -6.54
CA ASP A 155 -41.05 1.88 -6.89
C ASP A 155 -41.28 1.63 -8.40
N PHE A 156 -40.34 2.05 -9.26
CA PHE A 156 -40.41 1.77 -10.71
C PHE A 156 -39.98 0.35 -11.10
N LEU A 157 -39.35 -0.42 -10.21
CA LEU A 157 -38.85 -1.77 -10.51
C LEU A 157 -39.75 -2.92 -10.00
N THR A 158 -40.83 -2.62 -9.28
CA THR A 158 -41.73 -3.65 -8.70
C THR A 158 -43.04 -3.85 -9.46
N LYS A 159 -43.39 -2.97 -10.41
CA LYS A 159 -44.51 -3.23 -11.35
C LYS A 159 -44.05 -4.14 -12.48
N LYS A 160 -44.20 -5.45 -12.28
CA LYS A 160 -44.32 -6.42 -13.38
C LYS A 160 -45.54 -6.07 -14.26
N PRO A 161 -45.50 -6.37 -15.56
CA PRO A 161 -46.58 -6.06 -16.51
C PRO A 161 -47.91 -6.71 -16.13
#